data_AF-A0A158M403-F1
#
_entry.id   AF-A0A158M403-F1
#
_cell.length_a   1.000
_cell.length_b   1.000
_cell.length_c   1.000
_cell.angle_alpha   90.00
_cell.angle_beta   90.00
_cell.angle_gamma   90.00
#
_symmetry.space_group_name_H-M   'P 1'
#
loop_
_entity.id
_entity.type
_entity.pdbx_description
1 polymer ?
#
loop_
_entity_poly.entity_id
_entity_poly.type
_entity_poly.pdbx_seq_one_letter_code
_entity_poly.pdbx_strand_id
1 'polypeptide(L)'
;YQHPGYARQAWDHWLQQAQGSGIAALAHFALKLKAYLHGILSRCRHRLNTSIVEGINNTIKVIKRRAYGYRDQEYFFLKIRSAFPGIPR
;
A
#
# COMPACT_ATOMS: atom_id res chain seq x y z
N TYR A 1 12.09 -0.95 12.11
CA TYR A 1 11.58 -1.76 13.24
C TYR A 1 11.72 -3.24 12.92
N GLN A 2 12.74 -3.90 13.47
CA GLN A 2 12.93 -5.37 13.33
C GLN A 2 12.20 -6.17 14.42
N HIS A 3 11.68 -5.47 15.44
CA HIS A 3 11.00 -6.07 16.59
C HIS A 3 9.51 -5.68 16.59
N PRO A 4 8.58 -6.63 16.49
CA PRO A 4 7.14 -6.36 16.39
C PRO A 4 6.55 -5.73 17.67
N GLY A 5 7.17 -5.93 18.84
CA GLY A 5 6.74 -5.31 20.10
C GLY A 5 6.86 -3.78 20.09
N TYR A 6 8.01 -3.25 19.67
CA TYR A 6 8.22 -1.80 19.56
C TYR A 6 7.34 -1.15 18.50
N ALA A 7 7.10 -1.85 17.38
CA ALA A 7 6.20 -1.36 16.34
C ALA A 7 4.74 -1.26 16.83
N ARG A 8 4.31 -2.18 17.68
CA ARG A 8 2.98 -2.15 18.29
C ARG A 8 2.84 -1.03 19.32
N GLN A 9 3.85 -0.82 20.16
CA GLN A 9 3.86 0.30 21.11
C GLN A 9 3.86 1.66 20.40
N ALA A 10 4.66 1.82 19.36
CA ALA A 10 4.68 3.04 18.56
C ALA A 10 3.32 3.29 17.88
N TRP A 11 2.66 2.23 17.40
CA TRP A 11 1.32 2.30 16.86
C TRP A 11 0.28 2.74 17.89
N ASP A 12 0.27 2.12 19.07
CA ASP A 12 -0.70 2.43 20.12
C ASP A 12 -0.55 3.88 20.61
N HIS A 13 0.68 4.35 20.75
CA HIS A 13 0.97 5.75 21.08
C HIS A 13 0.48 6.71 19.98
N TRP A 14 0.73 6.41 18.72
CA TRP A 14 0.26 7.22 17.59
C TRP A 14 -1.28 7.22 17.49
N LEU A 15 -1.94 6.09 17.75
CA LEU A 15 -3.40 6.01 17.73
C LEU A 15 -4.02 6.89 18.83
N GLN A 16 -3.44 6.91 20.02
CA GLN A 16 -3.87 7.80 21.09
C GLN A 16 -3.71 9.28 20.70
N GLN A 17 -2.58 9.65 20.09
CA GLN A 17 -2.36 11.01 19.59
C GLN A 17 -3.37 11.39 18.49
N ALA A 18 -3.63 10.49 17.54
CA ALA A 18 -4.58 10.71 16.46
C ALA A 18 -6.01 10.91 16.99
N GLN A 19 -6.43 10.13 17.98
CA GLN A 19 -7.74 10.26 18.63
C GLN A 19 -7.84 11.53 19.49
N GLY A 20 -6.77 11.91 20.18
CA GLY A 20 -6.69 13.11 21.01
C GLY A 20 -6.47 14.42 20.22
N SER A 21 -6.17 14.35 18.92
CA SER A 21 -5.84 15.51 18.10
C SER A 21 -7.00 16.47 17.82
N GLY A 22 -8.25 16.04 18.07
CA GLY A 22 -9.45 16.80 17.70
C GLY A 22 -9.75 16.82 16.19
N ILE A 23 -8.91 16.17 15.35
CA ILE A 23 -9.10 16.10 13.91
C ILE A 23 -9.94 14.86 13.58
N ALA A 24 -11.24 15.05 13.34
CA ALA A 24 -12.16 13.95 13.06
C ALA A 24 -11.71 13.05 11.90
N ALA A 25 -11.23 13.65 10.80
CA ALA A 25 -10.72 12.89 9.64
C ALA A 25 -9.52 11.99 10.02
N LEU A 26 -8.63 12.47 10.89
CA LEU A 26 -7.46 11.72 11.35
C LEU A 26 -7.88 10.59 12.30
N ALA A 27 -8.82 10.84 13.20
CA ALA A 27 -9.37 9.81 14.09
C ALA A 27 -10.07 8.69 13.30
N HIS A 28 -10.90 9.04 12.31
CA HIS A 28 -11.53 8.09 11.41
C HIS A 28 -10.51 7.28 10.59
N PHE A 29 -9.46 7.95 10.09
CA PHE A 29 -8.38 7.28 9.36
C PHE A 29 -7.63 6.29 10.25
N ALA A 30 -7.27 6.69 11.48
CA ALA A 30 -6.56 5.83 12.42
C ALA A 30 -7.38 4.59 12.81
N LEU A 31 -8.70 4.72 12.96
CA LEU A 31 -9.61 3.61 13.19
C LEU A 31 -9.66 2.64 12.02
N LYS A 32 -9.77 3.13 10.78
CA LYS A 32 -9.69 2.27 9.58
C LYS A 32 -8.36 1.56 9.49
N LEU A 33 -7.27 2.26 9.78
CA LEU A 33 -5.92 1.74 9.69
C LEU A 33 -5.63 0.65 10.75
N LYS A 34 -6.30 0.69 11.92
CA LYS A 34 -6.24 -0.36 12.96
C LYS A 34 -6.63 -1.75 12.43
N ALA A 35 -7.61 -1.84 11.52
CA ALA A 35 -8.04 -3.12 10.93
C ALA A 35 -6.93 -3.79 10.11
N TYR A 36 -6.01 -3.00 9.54
CA TYR A 36 -4.91 -3.47 8.71
C TYR A 36 -3.59 -3.65 9.49
N LEU A 37 -3.59 -3.33 10.79
CA LEU A 37 -2.39 -3.32 11.63
C LEU A 37 -1.65 -4.66 11.64
N HIS A 38 -2.39 -5.78 11.59
CA HIS A 38 -1.79 -7.11 11.51
C HIS A 38 -0.90 -7.27 10.27
N GLY A 39 -1.34 -6.81 9.11
CA GLY A 39 -0.55 -6.82 7.87
C GLY A 39 0.64 -5.86 7.93
N ILE A 40 0.45 -4.68 8.54
CA ILE A 40 1.50 -3.66 8.72
C ILE A 40 2.61 -4.19 9.65
N LEU A 41 2.26 -4.85 10.75
CA LEU A 41 3.21 -5.44 11.68
C LEU A 41 3.86 -6.72 11.13
N SER A 42 3.17 -7.44 10.24
CA SER A 42 3.76 -8.59 9.53
C SER A 42 4.98 -8.19 8.69
N ARG A 43 5.02 -6.94 8.21
CA ARG A 43 6.21 -6.33 7.55
C ARG A 43 7.43 -6.18 8.48
N CYS A 44 7.24 -6.15 9.80
CA CYS A 44 8.36 -6.18 10.73
C CYS A 44 9.02 -7.57 10.81
N ARG A 45 8.26 -8.63 10.50
CA ARG A 45 8.72 -10.03 10.53
C ARG A 45 9.22 -10.50 9.16
N HIS A 46 8.61 -10.02 8.08
CA HIS A 46 9.01 -10.31 6.71
C HIS A 46 9.42 -9.01 6.02
N ARG A 47 10.59 -8.96 5.37
CA ARG A 47 11.06 -7.80 4.59
C ARG A 47 10.25 -7.60 3.29
N LEU A 48 8.93 -7.51 3.41
CA LEU A 48 8.03 -7.19 2.31
C LEU A 48 8.14 -5.68 2.07
N ASN A 49 8.91 -5.27 1.06
CA ASN A 49 8.88 -3.90 0.59
C ASN A 49 7.62 -3.70 -0.27
N THR A 50 6.95 -2.55 -0.15
CA THR A 50 5.90 -2.15 -1.10
C THR A 50 6.51 -1.54 -2.35
N SER A 51 7.82 -1.26 -2.36
CA SER A 51 8.56 -0.58 -3.42
C SER A 51 8.40 -1.25 -4.78
N ILE A 52 8.42 -2.59 -4.84
CA ILE A 52 8.23 -3.33 -6.10
C ILE A 52 6.78 -3.17 -6.59
N VAL A 53 5.80 -3.36 -5.70
CA VAL A 53 4.38 -3.23 -6.04
C VAL A 53 4.03 -1.79 -6.44
N GLU A 54 4.59 -0.80 -5.76
CA GLU A 54 4.48 0.63 -6.08
C GLU A 54 5.11 0.95 -7.43
N GLY A 55 6.29 0.39 -7.72
CA GLY A 55 6.94 0.51 -9.03
C GLY A 55 6.08 -0.03 -10.16
N ILE A 56 5.51 -1.23 -9.98
CA ILE A 56 4.57 -1.85 -10.95
C ILE A 56 3.35 -0.95 -11.14
N ASN A 57 2.74 -0.47 -10.05
CA ASN A 57 1.57 0.41 -10.10
C ASN A 57 1.88 1.73 -10.83
N ASN A 58 3.06 2.30 -10.65
CA ASN A 58 3.47 3.52 -11.35
C ASN A 58 3.64 3.28 -12.86
N THR A 59 4.26 2.17 -13.26
CA THR A 59 4.36 1.79 -14.66
C THR A 59 2.99 1.58 -15.30
N ILE A 60 2.05 0.92 -14.60
CA ILE A 60 0.66 0.77 -15.07
C ILE A 60 -0.02 2.14 -15.23
N LYS A 61 0.17 3.06 -14.27
CA LYS A 61 -0.35 4.44 -14.38
C LYS A 61 0.23 5.17 -15.61
N VAL A 62 1.51 4.97 -15.93
CA VAL A 62 2.15 5.55 -17.13
C VAL A 62 1.55 4.96 -18.40
N ILE A 63 1.35 3.63 -18.48
CA ILE A 63 0.70 2.96 -19.62
C ILE A 63 -0.70 3.52 -19.86
N LYS A 64 -1.49 3.69 -18.78
CA LYS A 64 -2.82 4.30 -18.85
C LYS A 64 -2.76 5.75 -19.33
N ARG A 65 -1.81 6.55 -18.82
CA ARG A 65 -1.66 7.97 -19.18
C ARG A 65 -1.24 8.17 -20.63
N ARG A 66 -0.31 7.35 -21.15
CA ARG A 66 0.13 7.39 -22.55
C ARG A 66 -0.99 7.11 -23.55
N ALA A 67 -1.96 6.29 -23.15
CA ALA A 67 -3.13 6.00 -23.97
C ALA A 67 -4.26 7.03 -23.81
N TYR A 68 -4.10 8.04 -22.95
CA TYR A 68 -5.20 8.95 -22.54
C TYR A 68 -6.41 8.19 -21.97
N GLY A 69 -6.14 7.05 -21.31
CA GLY A 69 -7.16 6.12 -20.82
C GLY A 69 -7.47 5.00 -21.80
N TYR A 70 -8.02 3.90 -21.27
CA TYR A 70 -8.51 2.77 -22.05
C TYR A 70 -10.01 2.66 -21.81
N ARG A 71 -10.79 2.47 -22.89
CA ARG A 71 -12.24 2.19 -22.81
C ARG A 71 -12.50 0.70 -22.61
N ASP A 72 -11.65 -0.13 -23.21
CA ASP A 72 -11.67 -1.58 -23.09
C ASP A 72 -10.71 -2.04 -21.98
N GLN A 73 -11.27 -2.70 -20.96
CA GLN A 73 -10.50 -3.21 -19.83
C GLN A 73 -9.69 -4.46 -20.20
N GLU A 74 -10.20 -5.35 -21.06
CA GLU A 74 -9.47 -6.54 -21.48
C GLU A 74 -8.22 -6.16 -22.28
N TYR A 75 -8.39 -5.20 -23.20
CA TYR A 75 -7.25 -4.66 -23.95
C TYR A 75 -6.25 -3.95 -23.04
N PHE A 76 -6.71 -3.22 -22.02
CA PHE A 76 -5.81 -2.63 -21.03
C PHE A 76 -5.02 -3.69 -20.25
N PHE A 77 -5.68 -4.77 -19.80
CA PHE A 77 -5.00 -5.88 -19.13
C PHE A 77 -4.01 -6.59 -20.06
N LEU A 78 -4.32 -6.73 -21.35
CA LEU A 78 -3.38 -7.25 -22.34
C LEU A 78 -2.11 -6.40 -22.41
N LYS A 79 -2.24 -5.06 -22.45
CA LYS A 79 -1.10 -4.14 -22.43
C LYS A 79 -0.29 -4.24 -21.14
N ILE A 80 -0.94 -4.44 -19.98
CA ILE A 80 -0.25 -4.68 -18.70
C ILE A 80 0.54 -5.98 -18.76
N ARG A 81 -0.08 -7.10 -19.17
CA ARG A 81 0.59 -8.41 -19.26
C ARG A 81 1.79 -8.38 -20.22
N SER A 82 1.66 -7.68 -21.34
CA SER A 82 2.75 -7.46 -22.29
C SER A 82 3.91 -6.65 -21.69
N ALA A 83 3.63 -5.69 -20.81
CA ALA A 83 4.66 -4.90 -20.14
C ALA A 83 5.36 -5.63 -18.98
N PHE A 84 4.74 -6.69 -18.45
CA PHE A 84 5.28 -7.51 -17.36
C PHE A 84 5.23 -9.00 -17.75
N PRO A 85 6.12 -9.49 -18.63
CA PRO A 85 6.12 -10.88 -19.08
C PRO A 85 6.51 -11.91 -17.98
N GLY A 86 6.67 -11.48 -16.73
CA GLY A 86 7.13 -12.29 -15.60
C GLY A 86 8.59 -12.01 -15.25
N ILE A 87 8.94 -12.10 -13.96
CA ILE A 87 10.33 -12.17 -13.52
C ILE A 87 10.79 -13.60 -13.87
N PRO A 88 11.85 -13.80 -14.68
CA PRO A 88 12.42 -15.13 -14.86
C PRO A 88 12.77 -15.68 -13.47
N ARG A 89 12.24 -16.87 -13.15
CA ARG A 89 12.55 -17.55 -11.88
C ARG A 89 14.01 -17.95 -11.82
#